data_AF-A0A7H0M9B2-F1
#
_entry.id   AF-A0A7H0M9B2-F1
#
_cell.length_a   1.000
_cell.length_b   1.000
_cell.length_c   1.000
_cell.angle_alpha   90.00
_cell.angle_beta   90.00
_cell.angle_gamma   90.00
#
_symmetry.space_group_name_H-M   'P 1'
#
loop_
_entity.id
_entity.type
_entity.pdbx_description
1 polymer ?
#
loop_
_entity_poly.entity_id
_entity_poly.type
_entity_poly.pdbx_seq_one_letter_code
_entity_poly.pdbx_strand_id
1 'polypeptide(L)'
;MIDEKTALASAKAWANENFENGWDEAYHVASLVESDNKRYWEINTNIAPPLDAPFNEQFLPSPFKYYVDPETGECIGYRGHRDKHICKRRR
;
A
#
# COMPACT_ATOMS: atom_id res chain seq x y z
N MET A 1 -2.62 9.67 17.51
CA MET A 1 -2.04 8.54 16.78
C MET A 1 -3.01 7.35 16.74
N ILE A 2 -3.35 6.87 15.55
CA ILE A 2 -4.16 5.66 15.31
C ILE A 2 -3.36 4.39 15.59
N ASP A 3 -4.07 3.30 15.83
CA ASP A 3 -3.46 1.98 15.99
C ASP A 3 -3.19 1.28 14.64
N GLU A 4 -2.43 0.18 14.71
CA GLU A 4 -2.07 -0.64 13.56
C GLU A 4 -3.30 -1.16 12.79
N LYS A 5 -4.34 -1.57 13.54
CA LYS A 5 -5.56 -2.13 12.97
C LYS A 5 -6.33 -1.08 12.15
N THR A 6 -6.40 0.14 12.65
CA THR A 6 -7.03 1.28 11.94
C THR A 6 -6.21 1.64 10.71
N ALA A 7 -4.88 1.65 10.80
CA ALA A 7 -4.00 1.90 9.66
C ALA A 7 -4.20 0.86 8.53
N LEU A 8 -4.27 -0.43 8.87
CA LEU A 8 -4.57 -1.50 7.91
C LEU A 8 -5.95 -1.33 7.27
N ALA A 9 -6.98 -1.00 8.05
CA ALA A 9 -8.33 -0.77 7.53
C ALA A 9 -8.38 0.42 6.55
N SER A 10 -7.71 1.53 6.88
CA SER A 10 -7.60 2.70 5.99
C SER A 10 -6.86 2.36 4.70
N ALA A 11 -5.73 1.64 4.78
CA ALA A 11 -4.97 1.24 3.61
C ALA A 11 -5.78 0.32 2.70
N LYS A 12 -6.49 -0.66 3.27
CA LYS A 12 -7.37 -1.59 2.52
C LYS A 12 -8.51 -0.86 1.82
N ALA A 13 -9.20 0.04 2.51
CA ALA A 13 -10.29 0.82 1.91
C ALA A 13 -9.79 1.64 0.73
N TRP A 14 -8.64 2.31 0.90
CA TRP A 14 -8.02 3.09 -0.16
C TRP A 14 -7.54 2.20 -1.32
N ALA A 15 -6.94 1.06 -1.04
CA ALA A 15 -6.48 0.10 -2.05
C ALA A 15 -7.64 -0.37 -2.94
N ASN A 16 -8.77 -0.74 -2.34
CA ASN A 16 -9.96 -1.22 -3.06
C ASN A 16 -10.65 -0.12 -3.88
N GLU A 17 -10.60 1.13 -3.43
CA GLU A 17 -11.09 2.28 -4.20
C GLU A 17 -10.17 2.57 -5.41
N ASN A 18 -8.87 2.24 -5.27
CA ASN A 18 -7.86 2.68 -6.22
C ASN A 18 -7.32 1.61 -7.18
N PHE A 19 -7.45 0.34 -6.87
CA PHE A 19 -6.91 -0.75 -7.66
C PHE A 19 -7.85 -1.95 -7.59
N GLU A 20 -8.02 -2.65 -8.71
CA GLU A 20 -8.85 -3.86 -8.77
C GLU A 20 -8.24 -5.01 -7.94
N ASN A 21 -6.91 -5.11 -7.90
CA ASN A 21 -6.16 -6.14 -7.16
C ASN A 21 -5.14 -5.52 -6.19
N GLY A 22 -5.48 -4.38 -5.56
CA GLY A 22 -4.54 -3.61 -4.73
C GLY A 22 -4.15 -4.25 -3.39
N TRP A 23 -4.82 -5.34 -2.99
CA TRP A 23 -4.73 -5.83 -1.64
C TRP A 23 -4.60 -7.35 -1.59
N ASP A 24 -3.62 -7.84 -0.83
CA ASP A 24 -3.47 -9.25 -0.49
C ASP A 24 -4.09 -9.54 0.88
N GLU A 25 -5.16 -10.34 0.89
CA GLU A 25 -5.86 -10.73 2.12
C GLU A 25 -5.07 -11.73 2.99
N ALA A 26 -4.07 -12.41 2.41
CA ALA A 26 -3.24 -13.35 3.12
C ALA A 26 -1.96 -12.70 3.68
N TYR A 27 -1.47 -11.63 3.04
CA TYR A 27 -0.25 -10.95 3.44
C TYR A 27 -0.38 -9.42 3.49
N HIS A 28 -0.47 -8.91 4.71
CA HIS A 28 -0.39 -7.48 5.01
C HIS A 28 0.24 -7.23 6.38
N VAL A 29 1.21 -6.32 6.44
CA VAL A 29 1.91 -5.97 7.68
C VAL A 29 2.05 -4.47 7.77
N ALA A 30 1.65 -3.89 8.89
CA ALA A 30 1.82 -2.48 9.18
C ALA A 30 3.04 -2.24 10.06
N SER A 31 3.78 -1.18 9.79
CA SER A 31 4.95 -0.78 10.57
C SER A 31 5.03 0.74 10.63
N LEU A 32 5.30 1.28 11.81
CA LEU A 32 5.48 2.71 11.97
C LEU A 32 6.90 3.09 11.52
N VAL A 33 7.00 3.91 10.49
CA VAL A 33 8.28 4.35 9.90
C VAL A 33 8.40 5.87 9.95
N GLU A 34 9.64 6.36 9.96
CA GLU A 34 9.94 7.79 9.88
C GLU A 34 10.72 8.07 8.59
N SER A 35 10.24 9.01 7.78
CA SER A 35 10.87 9.45 6.53
C SER A 35 10.71 10.96 6.40
N ASP A 36 11.77 11.67 6.00
CA ASP A 36 11.77 13.14 5.83
C ASP A 36 11.19 13.91 7.04
N ASN A 37 11.56 13.51 8.26
CA ASN A 37 11.05 14.04 9.54
C ASN A 37 9.52 13.93 9.72
N LYS A 38 8.88 13.00 9.01
CA LYS A 38 7.46 12.68 9.15
C LYS A 38 7.28 11.21 9.44
N ARG A 39 6.31 10.90 10.30
CA ARG A 39 5.95 9.52 10.65
C ARG A 39 4.79 9.05 9.81
N TYR A 40 4.85 7.78 9.44
CA TYR A 40 3.85 7.11 8.62
C TYR A 40 3.65 5.70 9.11
N TRP A 41 2.43 5.21 9.02
CA TRP A 41 2.21 3.78 8.95
C TRP A 41 2.55 3.31 7.53
N GLU A 42 3.59 2.50 7.37
CA GLU A 42 3.90 1.78 6.14
C GLU A 42 3.20 0.41 6.19
N ILE A 43 2.31 0.16 5.24
CA ILE A 43 1.60 -1.11 5.09
C ILE A 43 2.23 -1.84 3.91
N ASN A 44 2.96 -2.91 4.19
CA ASN A 44 3.50 -3.81 3.17
C ASN A 44 2.45 -4.87 2.85
N THR A 45 2.10 -5.01 1.57
CA THR A 45 1.24 -6.05 1.04
C THR A 45 1.77 -6.50 -0.32
N ASN A 46 1.08 -7.44 -0.94
CA ASN A 46 1.38 -7.85 -2.31
C ASN A 46 0.23 -7.45 -3.23
N ILE A 47 0.58 -7.21 -4.49
CA ILE A 47 -0.41 -7.04 -5.55
C ILE A 47 -0.27 -8.19 -6.52
N ALA A 48 -1.41 -8.79 -6.86
CA ALA A 48 -1.49 -9.76 -7.92
C ALA A 48 -1.25 -9.05 -9.27
N PRO A 49 -0.47 -9.66 -10.17
CA PRO A 49 -0.26 -9.11 -11.50
C PRO A 49 -1.61 -8.97 -12.25
N PRO A 50 -1.74 -7.98 -13.14
CA PRO A 50 -2.89 -7.86 -14.03
C PRO A 50 -3.12 -9.15 -14.84
N LEU A 51 -4.37 -9.45 -15.18
CA LEU A 51 -4.70 -10.64 -15.98
C LEU A 51 -4.09 -10.63 -17.38
N ASP A 52 -3.81 -9.44 -17.91
CA ASP A 52 -3.16 -9.19 -19.21
C ASP A 52 -1.63 -9.08 -19.11
N ALA A 53 -1.04 -9.24 -17.91
CA ALA A 53 0.40 -9.23 -17.75
C ALA A 53 1.06 -10.38 -18.54
N PRO A 54 2.31 -10.22 -19.02
CA PRO A 54 3.05 -11.30 -19.66
C PRO A 54 3.13 -12.55 -18.75
N PHE A 55 3.09 -13.75 -19.33
CA PHE A 55 3.05 -15.02 -18.56
C PHE A 55 4.16 -15.13 -17.50
N ASN A 56 5.36 -14.61 -17.78
CA ASN A 56 6.48 -14.57 -16.83
C ASN A 56 6.28 -13.61 -15.65
N GLU A 57 5.34 -12.69 -15.73
CA GLU A 57 4.96 -11.74 -14.67
C GLU A 57 3.68 -12.16 -13.93
N GLN A 58 2.91 -13.13 -14.44
CA GLN A 58 1.65 -13.58 -13.84
C GLN A 58 1.79 -14.42 -12.55
N PHE A 59 2.98 -14.96 -12.26
CA PHE A 59 3.18 -15.91 -11.15
C PHE A 59 3.80 -15.30 -9.89
N LEU A 60 4.33 -14.07 -9.96
CA LEU A 60 5.05 -13.48 -8.84
C LEU A 60 4.28 -12.27 -8.29
N PRO A 61 3.75 -12.35 -7.05
CA PRO A 61 3.22 -11.17 -6.38
C PRO A 61 4.28 -10.08 -6.31
N SER A 62 3.89 -8.85 -6.63
CA SER A 62 4.79 -7.70 -6.53
C SER A 62 4.60 -7.02 -5.18
N PRO A 63 5.69 -6.73 -4.43
CA PRO A 63 5.57 -6.03 -3.17
C PRO A 63 5.06 -4.62 -3.41
N PHE A 64 4.09 -4.23 -2.61
CA PHE A 64 3.41 -2.95 -2.71
C PHE A 64 3.24 -2.35 -1.33
N LYS A 65 3.40 -1.03 -1.24
CA LYS A 65 3.38 -0.32 0.03
C LYS A 65 2.32 0.77 0.01
N TYR A 66 1.52 0.84 1.06
CA TYR A 66 0.67 1.99 1.34
C TYR A 66 1.23 2.80 2.50
N TYR A 67 0.99 4.10 2.48
CA TYR A 67 1.42 5.01 3.54
C TYR A 67 0.20 5.70 4.11
N VAL A 68 0.02 5.58 5.42
CA VAL A 68 -1.11 6.16 6.15
C VAL A 68 -0.60 7.16 7.18
N ASP A 69 -1.24 8.32 7.24
CA ASP A 69 -0.94 9.35 8.25
C ASP A 69 -1.32 8.80 9.63
N PRO A 70 -0.39 8.79 10.59
CA PRO A 70 -0.61 8.17 11.88
C PRO A 70 -1.51 9.01 12.79
N GLU A 71 -1.74 10.30 12.52
CA GLU A 71 -2.65 11.14 13.29
C GLU A 71 -4.07 11.12 12.72
N THR A 72 -4.22 11.18 11.39
CA THR A 72 -5.54 11.29 10.75
C THR A 72 -6.11 9.96 10.27
N GLY A 73 -5.28 8.94 10.02
CA GLY A 73 -5.70 7.71 9.36
C GLY A 73 -5.96 7.84 7.86
N GLU A 74 -5.57 8.97 7.26
CA GLU A 74 -5.68 9.18 5.82
C GLU A 74 -4.57 8.44 5.07
N CYS A 75 -4.91 7.71 4.01
CA CYS A 75 -3.93 7.12 3.11
C CYS A 75 -3.33 8.21 2.23
N ILE A 76 -2.06 8.54 2.46
CA ILE A 76 -1.36 9.64 1.78
C ILE A 76 -0.78 9.25 0.43
N GLY A 77 -0.71 7.95 0.14
CA GLY A 77 -0.23 7.42 -1.12
C GLY A 77 0.28 5.98 -1.03
N TYR A 78 0.96 5.57 -2.09
CA TYR A 78 1.50 4.23 -2.26
C TYR A 78 2.89 4.25 -2.87
N ARG A 79 3.57 3.09 -2.86
CA ARG A 79 4.83 2.88 -3.53
C ARG A 79 4.93 1.43 -4.00
N GLY A 80 5.01 1.23 -5.30
CA GLY A 80 5.39 -0.05 -5.88
C GLY A 80 6.90 -0.27 -5.85
N HIS A 81 7.34 -1.50 -6.13
CA HIS A 81 8.76 -1.87 -6.18
C HIS A 81 9.62 -0.96 -7.08
N ARG A 82 9.07 -0.45 -8.18
CA ARG A 82 9.80 0.42 -9.14
C ARG A 82 9.76 1.90 -8.78
N ASP A 83 8.94 2.31 -7.81
CA ASP A 83 8.76 3.71 -7.46
C ASP A 83 9.89 4.22 -6.56
N LYS A 84 10.41 5.40 -6.88
CA LYS A 84 11.45 6.07 -6.08
C LYS A 84 10.88 6.91 -4.93
N HIS A 85 9.63 7.33 -5.05
CA HIS A 85 8.93 8.22 -4.11
C HIS A 85 7.52 7.71 -3.86
N ILE A 86 6.85 8.23 -2.82
CA ILE A 86 5.43 7.95 -2.57
C ILE A 86 4.61 8.58 -3.70
N CYS A 87 3.95 7.73 -4.47
CA CYS A 87 3.02 8.10 -5.51
C CYS A 87 1.67 8.47 -4.87
N LYS A 88 1.12 9.61 -5.30
CA LYS A 88 -0.28 9.97 -5.04
C LYS A 88 -1.07 9.62 -6.29
N ARG A 89 -2.21 8.96 -6.16
CA ARG A 89 -3.07 8.77 -7.34
C ARG A 89 -3.66 10.13 -7.72
N ARG A 90 -3.39 10.59 -8.95
CA ARG A 90 -4.15 11.68 -9.55
C ARG A 90 -5.51 11.11 -9.96
N ARG A 91 -6.58 11.73 -9.47
CA ARG A 91 -7.92 11.58 -10.06
C ARG A 91 -7.88 11.92 -11.54
#